data_AF-A0A965HM95-F1
#
_entry.id   AF-A0A965HM95-F1
#
_cell.length_a   1.000
_cell.length_b   1.000
_cell.length_c   1.000
_cell.angle_alpha   90.00
_cell.angle_beta   90.00
_cell.angle_gamma   90.00
#
_symmetry.space_group_name_H-M   'P 1'
#
loop_
_entity.id
_entity.type
_entity.pdbx_description
1 polymer ?
#
loop_
_entity_poly.entity_id
_entity_poly.type
_entity_poly.pdbx_seq_one_letter_code
_entity_poly.pdbx_strand_id
1 'polypeptide(L)'
;MWASLVSGLLLCLLTGVSIQKVDVWGVDTLLAWGTVGLFVSYAFSAFAAAGLTHAINIIDGINGLAAAAVGVMLAAFAWIAWHAGDYLLAWIAVSGASASLGFFLVNYPRGPIFMGDGGAYLLGFILAAVAILLPARNSEISPWTSILLDHAAASSRKTSWSA
;
A
#
# COMPACT_ATOMS: atom_id res chain seq x y z
N MET A 1 4.03 15.50 -4.31
CA MET A 1 2.54 15.56 -4.28
C MET A 1 1.92 15.50 -5.65
N TRP A 2 2.19 16.44 -6.56
CA TRP A 2 1.61 16.37 -7.90
C TRP A 2 2.03 15.11 -8.68
N ALA A 3 3.32 14.75 -8.63
CA ALA A 3 3.81 13.53 -9.27
C ALA A 3 3.13 12.26 -8.75
N SER A 4 2.97 12.11 -7.42
CA SER A 4 2.34 10.93 -6.82
C SER A 4 0.83 10.86 -7.10
N LEU A 5 0.14 12.02 -7.17
CA LEU A 5 -1.27 12.07 -7.61
C LEU A 5 -1.41 11.66 -9.07
N VAL A 6 -0.53 12.16 -9.94
CA VAL A 6 -0.52 11.78 -11.36
C VAL A 6 -0.21 10.29 -11.51
N SER A 7 0.75 9.74 -10.77
CA SER A 7 1.03 8.30 -10.77
C SER A 7 -0.17 7.46 -10.30
N GLY A 8 -0.88 7.90 -9.27
CA GLY A 8 -2.11 7.24 -8.80
C GLY A 8 -3.25 7.31 -9.83
N LEU A 9 -3.42 8.45 -10.51
CA LEU A 9 -4.39 8.57 -11.61
C LEU A 9 -3.99 7.68 -12.80
N LEU A 10 -2.71 7.68 -13.17
CA LEU A 10 -2.20 6.82 -14.24
C LEU A 10 -2.40 5.34 -13.92
N LEU A 11 -2.20 4.93 -12.66
CA LEU A 11 -2.51 3.57 -12.23
C LEU A 11 -3.98 3.23 -12.51
N CYS A 12 -4.92 4.10 -12.10
CA CYS A 12 -6.34 3.89 -12.31
C CYS A 12 -6.72 3.88 -13.80
N LEU A 13 -6.16 4.80 -14.58
CA LEU A 13 -6.43 4.93 -16.02
C LEU A 13 -5.87 3.75 -16.83
N LEU A 14 -4.68 3.26 -16.49
CA LEU A 14 -4.03 2.16 -17.22
C LEU A 14 -4.59 0.80 -16.85
N THR A 15 -4.96 0.59 -15.58
CA THR A 15 -5.52 -0.68 -15.13
C THR A 15 -7.03 -0.76 -15.31
N GLY A 16 -7.71 0.39 -15.42
CA GLY A 16 -9.17 0.48 -15.36
C GLY A 16 -9.73 0.14 -13.97
N VAL A 17 -8.86 0.05 -12.96
CA VAL A 17 -9.19 -0.39 -11.60
C VAL A 17 -9.09 0.80 -10.64
N SER A 18 -10.09 0.93 -9.78
CA SER A 18 -10.14 1.95 -8.75
C SER A 18 -10.86 1.40 -7.51
N ILE A 19 -10.80 2.15 -6.41
CA ILE A 19 -11.55 1.83 -5.19
C ILE A 19 -13.03 2.12 -5.44
N GLN A 20 -13.79 1.08 -5.77
CA GLN A 20 -15.23 1.18 -6.05
C GLN A 20 -16.11 0.78 -4.87
N LYS A 21 -15.54 0.08 -3.89
CA LYS A 21 -16.21 -0.32 -2.65
C LYS A 21 -15.27 -0.10 -1.48
N VAL A 22 -15.80 0.49 -0.42
CA VAL A 22 -15.10 0.72 0.84
C VAL A 22 -15.82 0.01 1.99
N ASP A 23 -16.97 -0.63 1.75
CA ASP A 23 -17.82 -1.26 2.76
C ASP A 23 -18.22 -0.28 3.87
N VAL A 24 -18.45 0.99 3.49
CA VAL A 24 -18.90 2.06 4.39
C VAL A 24 -20.26 2.54 3.92
N TRP A 25 -21.22 2.48 4.84
CA TRP A 25 -22.57 2.97 4.61
C TRP A 25 -22.55 4.46 4.16
N GLY A 26 -23.14 4.74 3.00
CA GLY A 26 -23.20 6.07 2.39
C GLY A 26 -22.06 6.40 1.41
N VAL A 27 -20.87 5.84 1.60
CA VAL A 27 -19.73 6.04 0.67
C VAL A 27 -19.92 5.19 -0.59
N ASP A 28 -20.34 3.94 -0.40
CA ASP A 28 -20.56 3.03 -1.54
C ASP A 28 -21.70 3.52 -2.45
N THR A 29 -22.72 4.18 -1.89
CA THR A 29 -23.81 4.79 -2.67
C THR A 29 -23.35 5.98 -3.50
N LEU A 30 -22.39 6.76 -2.99
CA LEU A 30 -21.80 7.88 -3.73
C LEU A 30 -20.89 7.37 -4.86
N LEU A 31 -20.08 6.35 -4.58
CA LEU A 31 -19.18 5.72 -5.56
C LEU A 31 -19.94 4.97 -6.66
N ALA A 32 -21.14 4.46 -6.37
CA ALA A 32 -22.01 3.80 -7.34
C ALA A 32 -22.81 4.77 -8.24
N TRP A 33 -22.69 6.09 -8.04
CA TRP A 33 -23.52 7.07 -8.75
C TRP A 33 -23.05 7.34 -10.19
N GLY A 34 -23.21 6.34 -11.06
CA GLY A 34 -22.99 6.45 -12.51
C GLY A 34 -21.60 6.99 -12.88
N THR A 35 -21.56 7.91 -13.85
CA THR A 35 -20.30 8.52 -14.32
C THR A 35 -19.64 9.41 -13.26
N VAL A 36 -20.42 10.07 -12.42
CA VAL A 36 -19.90 10.92 -11.31
C VAL A 36 -19.18 10.05 -10.29
N GLY A 37 -19.74 8.89 -9.93
CA GLY A 37 -19.12 7.92 -9.04
C GLY A 37 -17.76 7.42 -9.53
N LEU A 38 -17.61 7.21 -10.85
CA LEU A 38 -16.34 6.82 -11.46
C LEU A 38 -15.26 7.91 -11.29
N PHE A 39 -15.58 9.17 -11.59
CA PHE A 39 -14.63 10.28 -11.39
C PHE A 39 -14.22 10.42 -9.92
N VAL A 40 -15.17 10.30 -8.99
CA VAL A 40 -14.92 10.35 -7.55
C VAL A 40 -14.03 9.19 -7.13
N SER A 41 -14.30 7.98 -7.61
CA SER A 41 -13.50 6.79 -7.33
C SER A 41 -12.05 6.93 -7.81
N TYR A 42 -11.83 7.48 -9.00
CA TYR A 42 -10.49 7.68 -9.57
C TYR A 42 -9.73 8.75 -8.79
N ALA A 43 -10.39 9.88 -8.47
CA ALA A 43 -9.79 10.93 -7.67
C ALA A 43 -9.44 10.44 -6.25
N PHE A 44 -10.35 9.69 -5.63
CA PHE A 44 -10.14 9.11 -4.30
C PHE A 44 -8.98 8.09 -4.29
N SER A 45 -8.92 7.21 -5.28
CA SER A 45 -7.85 6.22 -5.42
C SER A 45 -6.49 6.87 -5.65
N ALA A 46 -6.44 7.91 -6.49
CA ALA A 46 -5.22 8.67 -6.71
C ALA A 46 -4.77 9.43 -5.46
N PHE A 47 -5.71 10.02 -4.72
CA PHE A 47 -5.43 10.67 -3.45
C PHE A 47 -4.91 9.67 -2.40
N ALA A 48 -5.54 8.49 -2.28
CA ALA A 48 -5.09 7.43 -1.39
C ALA A 48 -3.67 6.97 -1.74
N ALA A 49 -3.38 6.76 -3.03
CA ALA A 49 -2.05 6.38 -3.49
C ALA A 49 -1.00 7.46 -3.18
N ALA A 50 -1.32 8.72 -3.44
CA ALA A 50 -0.44 9.84 -3.12
C ALA A 50 -0.22 9.98 -1.62
N GLY A 51 -1.29 9.88 -0.81
CA GLY A 51 -1.23 9.98 0.64
C GLY A 51 -0.32 8.90 1.25
N LEU A 52 -0.51 7.63 0.84
CA LEU A 52 0.33 6.53 1.31
C LEU A 52 1.78 6.69 0.89
N THR A 53 2.04 7.09 -0.37
CA THR A 53 3.40 7.36 -0.86
C THR A 53 4.11 8.43 -0.03
N HIS A 54 3.39 9.51 0.28
CA HIS A 54 3.91 10.59 1.13
C HIS A 54 4.10 10.17 2.59
N ALA A 55 3.20 9.33 3.12
CA ALA A 55 3.34 8.80 4.48
C ALA A 55 4.62 7.96 4.62
N ILE A 56 4.93 7.12 3.63
CA ILE A 56 6.19 6.36 3.59
C ILE A 56 7.40 7.31 3.55
N ASN A 57 7.33 8.38 2.75
CA ASN A 57 8.40 9.40 2.71
C ASN A 57 8.63 10.10 4.06
N ILE A 58 7.58 10.28 4.87
CA ILE A 58 7.70 10.92 6.19
C ILE A 58 8.41 10.01 7.19
N ILE A 59 8.14 8.69 7.15
CA ILE A 59 8.71 7.72 8.11
C ILE A 59 10.13 7.24 7.75
N ASP A 60 10.65 7.60 6.58
CA ASP A 60 12.02 7.29 6.12
C ASP A 60 13.11 8.07 6.89
N GLY A 61 12.74 9.00 7.78
CA GLY A 61 13.69 9.72 8.63
C GLY A 61 14.34 8.89 9.74
N ILE A 62 13.92 7.63 9.93
CA ILE A 62 14.44 6.72 10.96
C ILE A 62 15.06 5.49 10.30
N ASN A 63 16.34 5.23 10.59
CA ASN A 63 17.07 4.09 10.04
C ASN A 63 16.30 2.78 10.24
N GLY A 64 15.99 2.12 9.13
CA GLY A 64 15.33 0.82 9.05
C GLY A 64 13.82 0.85 9.22
N LEU A 65 13.20 1.96 9.65
CA LEU A 65 11.77 2.01 9.94
C LEU A 65 10.92 1.87 8.68
N ALA A 66 11.12 2.75 7.69
CA ALA A 66 10.37 2.71 6.44
C ALA A 66 10.57 1.39 5.70
N ALA A 67 11.81 0.91 5.65
CA ALA A 67 12.16 -0.36 5.01
C ALA A 67 11.51 -1.57 5.70
N ALA A 68 11.56 -1.65 7.03
CA ALA A 68 10.90 -2.75 7.75
C ALA A 68 9.38 -2.69 7.57
N ALA A 69 8.77 -1.51 7.69
CA ALA A 69 7.33 -1.32 7.57
C ALA A 69 6.83 -1.73 6.16
N VAL A 70 7.42 -1.16 5.11
CA VAL A 70 7.03 -1.48 3.72
C VAL A 70 7.33 -2.93 3.38
N GLY A 71 8.48 -3.46 3.80
CA GLY A 71 8.84 -4.86 3.56
C GLY A 71 7.84 -5.84 4.16
N VAL A 72 7.43 -5.64 5.43
CA VAL A 72 6.44 -6.50 6.10
C VAL A 72 5.06 -6.39 5.43
N MET A 73 4.60 -5.17 5.12
CA MET A 73 3.31 -4.97 4.45
C MET A 73 3.27 -5.63 3.07
N LEU A 74 4.32 -5.46 2.25
CA LEU A 74 4.41 -6.08 0.94
C LEU A 74 4.51 -7.60 1.03
N ALA A 75 5.23 -8.15 2.02
CA ALA A 75 5.26 -9.60 2.25
C ALA A 75 3.86 -10.16 2.61
N ALA A 76 3.10 -9.44 3.43
CA ALA A 76 1.74 -9.82 3.76
C ALA A 76 0.80 -9.74 2.54
N PHE A 77 0.88 -8.66 1.74
CA PHE A 77 0.12 -8.58 0.50
C PHE A 77 0.49 -9.67 -0.50
N ALA A 78 1.78 -10.01 -0.61
CA ALA A 78 2.24 -11.12 -1.45
C ALA A 78 1.61 -12.45 -1.03
N TRP A 79 1.58 -12.73 0.28
CA TRP A 79 0.96 -13.93 0.82
C TRP A 79 -0.54 -14.00 0.48
N ILE A 80 -1.26 -12.90 0.67
CA ILE A 80 -2.70 -12.83 0.40
C ILE A 80 -2.97 -12.97 -1.11
N ALA A 81 -2.23 -12.25 -1.96
CA ALA A 81 -2.34 -12.32 -3.41
C ALA A 81 -2.09 -13.73 -3.94
N TRP A 82 -1.11 -14.45 -3.36
CA TRP A 82 -0.81 -15.83 -3.73
C TRP A 82 -2.00 -16.76 -3.45
N HIS A 83 -2.65 -16.62 -2.29
CA HIS A 83 -3.80 -17.44 -1.91
C HIS A 83 -5.07 -17.08 -2.69
N ALA A 84 -5.17 -15.84 -3.17
CA ALA A 84 -6.23 -15.41 -4.08
C ALA A 84 -6.00 -15.81 -5.55
N GLY A 85 -4.87 -16.45 -5.87
CA GLY A 85 -4.52 -16.83 -7.24
C GLY A 85 -4.04 -15.66 -8.13
N ASP A 86 -3.86 -14.45 -7.56
CA ASP A 86 -3.34 -13.29 -8.26
C ASP A 86 -1.81 -13.29 -8.26
N TYR A 87 -1.22 -14.26 -8.98
CA TYR A 87 0.22 -14.49 -9.00
C TYR A 87 1.00 -13.29 -9.52
N LEU A 88 0.43 -12.52 -10.46
CA LEU A 88 1.08 -11.30 -10.96
C LEU A 88 1.29 -10.29 -9.83
N LEU A 89 0.23 -10.03 -9.05
CA LEU A 89 0.31 -9.08 -7.94
C LEU A 89 1.18 -9.63 -6.80
N ALA A 90 1.15 -10.95 -6.57
CA ALA A 90 2.04 -11.61 -5.64
C ALA A 90 3.52 -11.38 -6.00
N TRP A 91 3.90 -11.56 -7.27
CA TRP A 91 5.28 -11.34 -7.72
C TRP A 91 5.72 -9.87 -7.62
N ILE A 92 4.83 -8.92 -7.91
CA ILE A 92 5.11 -7.48 -7.72
C ILE A 92 5.38 -7.21 -6.24
N ALA A 93 4.52 -7.71 -5.35
CA ALA A 93 4.65 -7.53 -3.91
C ALA A 93 5.92 -8.20 -3.35
N VAL A 94 6.24 -9.43 -3.76
CA VAL A 94 7.50 -10.12 -3.37
C VAL A 94 8.72 -9.35 -3.85
N SER A 95 8.71 -8.82 -5.07
CA SER A 95 9.83 -8.05 -5.62
C SER A 95 10.08 -6.79 -4.81
N GLY A 96 9.02 -6.05 -4.47
CA GLY A 96 9.10 -4.87 -3.60
C GLY A 96 9.54 -5.22 -2.17
N ALA A 97 9.03 -6.30 -1.60
CA ALA A 97 9.45 -6.79 -0.28
C ALA A 97 10.94 -7.17 -0.25
N SER A 98 11.43 -7.83 -1.31
CA SER A 98 12.83 -8.25 -1.45
C SER A 98 13.76 -7.05 -1.62
N ALA A 99 13.36 -6.05 -2.43
CA ALA A 99 14.10 -4.80 -2.58
C ALA A 99 14.16 -4.03 -1.25
N SER A 100 13.02 -3.98 -0.52
CA SER A 100 12.93 -3.34 0.78
C SER A 100 13.80 -4.04 1.83
N LEU A 101 13.82 -5.37 1.85
CA LEU A 101 14.69 -6.18 2.72
C LEU A 101 16.17 -5.96 2.39
N GLY A 102 16.55 -5.97 1.11
CA GLY A 102 17.91 -5.69 0.67
C GLY A 102 18.39 -4.30 1.12
N PHE A 103 17.53 -3.29 0.98
CA PHE A 103 17.79 -1.96 1.51
C PHE A 103 17.86 -1.93 3.05
N PHE A 104 16.95 -2.61 3.74
CA PHE A 104 16.96 -2.70 5.21
C PHE A 104 18.30 -3.22 5.75
N LEU A 105 18.87 -4.25 5.12
CA LEU A 105 20.15 -4.85 5.55
C LEU A 105 21.34 -3.88 5.44
N VAL A 106 21.30 -2.93 4.50
CA VAL A 106 22.33 -1.91 4.34
C VAL A 106 22.02 -0.61 5.07
N ASN A 107 20.75 -0.37 5.43
CA ASN A 107 20.30 0.84 6.11
C ASN A 107 20.26 0.69 7.64
N TYR A 108 19.90 -0.47 8.18
CA TYR A 108 19.82 -0.70 9.61
C TYR A 108 21.12 -1.34 10.16
N PRO A 109 21.59 -0.99 11.37
CA PRO A 109 21.11 0.08 12.25
C PRO A 109 21.78 1.45 12.01
N ARG A 110 22.91 1.48 11.29
CA ARG A 110 23.79 2.67 11.23
C ARG A 110 23.46 3.66 10.10
N GLY A 111 22.64 3.30 9.13
CA GLY A 111 22.24 4.17 8.02
C GLY A 111 23.36 4.60 7.07
N PRO A 112 24.33 3.75 6.67
CA PRO A 112 25.37 4.17 5.73
C PRO A 112 24.81 4.49 4.33
N ILE A 113 23.67 3.89 3.97
CA ILE A 113 22.94 4.15 2.72
C ILE A 113 21.52 4.58 3.09
N PHE A 114 21.08 5.71 2.55
CA PHE A 114 19.75 6.28 2.76
C PHE A 114 18.82 5.94 1.59
N MET A 115 17.53 5.80 1.87
CA MET A 115 16.53 5.49 0.83
C MET A 115 16.30 6.72 -0.06
N GLY A 116 16.23 7.90 0.58
CA GLY A 116 15.99 9.17 -0.08
C GLY A 116 14.59 9.23 -0.71
N ASP A 117 14.24 10.40 -1.26
CA ASP A 117 12.91 10.60 -1.85
C ASP A 117 12.66 9.61 -3.00
N GLY A 118 13.67 9.29 -3.82
CA GLY A 118 13.50 8.36 -4.93
C GLY A 118 13.03 6.96 -4.48
N GLY A 119 13.69 6.39 -3.47
CA GLY A 119 13.34 5.07 -2.96
C GLY A 119 12.02 5.07 -2.18
N ALA A 120 11.80 6.08 -1.35
CA ALA A 120 10.63 6.17 -0.49
C ALA A 120 9.35 6.38 -1.31
N TYR A 121 9.38 7.22 -2.35
CA TYR A 121 8.24 7.37 -3.25
C TYR A 121 8.01 6.13 -4.11
N LEU A 122 9.08 5.45 -4.58
CA LEU A 122 8.93 4.22 -5.36
C LEU A 122 8.28 3.11 -4.55
N LEU A 123 8.82 2.80 -3.37
CA LEU A 123 8.32 1.74 -2.50
C LEU A 123 6.93 2.08 -1.95
N GLY A 124 6.69 3.35 -1.58
CA GLY A 124 5.38 3.82 -1.17
C GLY A 124 4.32 3.70 -2.27
N PHE A 125 4.69 3.99 -3.53
CA PHE A 125 3.77 3.82 -4.65
C PHE A 125 3.49 2.35 -4.98
N ILE A 126 4.51 1.47 -4.94
CA ILE A 126 4.31 0.02 -5.12
C ILE A 126 3.35 -0.52 -4.05
N LEU A 127 3.56 -0.15 -2.79
CA LEU A 127 2.69 -0.53 -1.69
C LEU A 127 1.24 -0.04 -1.92
N ALA A 128 1.07 1.21 -2.31
CA ALA A 128 -0.24 1.77 -2.62
C ALA A 128 -0.93 1.07 -3.79
N ALA A 129 -0.20 0.79 -4.87
CA ALA A 129 -0.73 0.12 -6.03
C ALA A 129 -1.22 -1.29 -5.68
N VAL A 130 -0.44 -2.05 -4.91
CA VAL A 130 -0.84 -3.39 -4.43
C VAL A 130 -2.06 -3.31 -3.53
N ALA A 131 -2.09 -2.36 -2.58
CA ALA A 131 -3.20 -2.15 -1.65
C ALA A 131 -4.53 -1.79 -2.33
N ILE A 132 -4.48 -1.11 -3.50
CA ILE A 132 -5.65 -0.76 -4.31
C ILE A 132 -6.06 -1.93 -5.21
N LEU A 133 -5.09 -2.53 -5.92
CA LEU A 133 -5.36 -3.54 -6.92
C LEU A 133 -5.83 -4.86 -6.32
N LEU A 134 -5.32 -5.26 -5.15
CA LEU A 134 -5.62 -6.55 -4.56
C LEU A 134 -7.12 -6.75 -4.26
N PRO A 135 -7.79 -5.92 -3.43
CA PRO A 135 -9.21 -6.06 -3.17
C PRO A 135 -10.08 -5.73 -4.39
N ALA A 136 -9.60 -4.87 -5.29
CA ALA A 136 -10.37 -4.51 -6.48
C ALA A 136 -10.37 -5.60 -7.57
N ARG A 137 -9.30 -6.42 -7.65
CA ARG A 137 -9.22 -7.58 -8.56
C ARG A 137 -9.79 -8.85 -7.96
N ASN A 138 -9.88 -8.94 -6.63
CA ASN A 138 -10.30 -10.13 -5.90
C ASN A 138 -11.44 -9.74 -4.94
N SER A 139 -12.69 -9.91 -5.36
CA SER A 139 -13.88 -9.48 -4.61
C SER A 139 -14.09 -10.18 -3.26
N GLU A 140 -13.40 -11.30 -3.04
CA GLU A 140 -13.40 -12.02 -1.76
C GLU A 140 -12.54 -11.32 -0.68
N ILE A 141 -11.64 -10.43 -1.09
CA ILE A 141 -10.74 -9.70 -0.20
C ILE A 141 -11.39 -8.38 0.18
N SER A 142 -11.55 -8.16 1.49
CA SER A 142 -12.08 -6.89 1.99
C SER A 142 -11.15 -5.72 1.66
N PRO A 143 -11.67 -4.56 1.22
CA PRO A 143 -10.90 -3.32 1.07
C PRO A 143 -10.12 -2.91 2.32
N TRP A 144 -10.60 -3.31 3.51
CA TRP A 144 -9.98 -3.01 4.79
C TRP A 144 -8.74 -3.84 5.12
N THR A 145 -8.44 -4.88 4.32
CA THR A 145 -7.26 -5.72 4.50
C THR A 145 -5.98 -4.89 4.58
N SER A 146 -5.88 -3.85 3.76
CA SER A 146 -4.75 -2.91 3.75
C SER A 146 -4.56 -2.16 5.08
N ILE A 147 -5.65 -1.83 5.78
CA ILE A 147 -5.64 -1.12 7.07
C ILE A 147 -5.44 -2.08 8.24
N LEU A 148 -5.95 -3.31 8.13
CA LEU A 148 -5.77 -4.35 9.14
C LEU A 148 -4.30 -4.80 9.25
N LEU A 149 -3.57 -4.81 8.14
CA LEU A 149 -2.13 -5.10 8.15
C LEU A 149 -1.35 -4.06 8.98
N ASP A 150 -1.76 -2.79 8.98
CA ASP A 150 -1.19 -1.76 9.87
C ASP A 150 -1.53 -2.00 11.36
N HIS A 151 -2.72 -2.54 11.66
CA HIS A 151 -3.14 -2.84 13.04
C HIS A 151 -2.48 -4.10 13.61
N ALA A 152 -2.20 -5.10 12.77
CA ALA A 152 -1.50 -6.31 13.18
C ALA A 152 -0.10 -5.99 13.75
N ALA A 153 0.61 -5.04 13.14
CA ALA A 153 1.89 -4.54 13.64
C ALA A 153 1.77 -3.82 15.00
N ALA A 154 0.65 -3.13 15.26
CA ALA A 154 0.41 -2.41 16.51
C ALA A 154 -0.07 -3.33 17.68
N SER A 155 -0.70 -4.46 17.37
CA SER A 155 -1.25 -5.39 18.38
C SER A 155 -0.18 -6.23 19.10
N SER A 156 1.02 -6.36 18.52
CA SER A 156 2.15 -7.12 19.07
C SER A 156 2.74 -6.55 20.38
N ARG A 157 2.30 -5.37 20.83
CA ARG A 157 2.80 -4.69 22.04
C ARG A 157 1.98 -4.92 23.32
N LYS A 158 0.86 -5.65 23.27
CA LYS A 158 -0.03 -5.80 24.44
C LYS A 158 0.12 -7.12 25.22
N THR A 159 0.97 -8.05 24.79
CA THR A 159 1.13 -9.36 25.44
C THR A 159 2.35 -9.49 26.36
N SER A 160 3.17 -8.44 26.53
CA SER A 160 4.40 -8.49 27.34
C SER A 160 4.29 -7.88 28.75
N TRP A 161 3.09 -7.48 29.20
CA TRP A 161 2.88 -6.87 30.53
C TRP A 161 1.83 -7.61 31.38
N SER A 162 1.60 -8.89 31.09
CA SER A 162 0.72 -9.76 31.87
C SER A 162 1.35 -11.12 32.18
N ALA A 163 2.65 -11.12 32.49
CA ALA A 163 3.36 -12.26 33.06
C ALA A 163 4.20 -11.78 34.24
#